data_AF-A0A7Y0AEB0-F1
#
_entry.id   AF-A0A7Y0AEB0-F1
#
_cell.length_a   1.000
_cell.length_b   1.000
_cell.length_c   1.000
_cell.angle_alpha   90.00
_cell.angle_beta   90.00
_cell.angle_gamma   90.00
#
_symmetry.space_group_name_H-M   'P 1'
#
loop_
_entity.id
_entity.type
_entity.pdbx_description
1 polymer ?
#
loop_
_entity_poly.entity_id
_entity_poly.type
_entity_poly.pdbx_seq_one_letter_code
_entity_poly.pdbx_strand_id
1 'polypeptide(L)'
;MATATAPFLPTPPAATMVLLRQQGVAAPSETDLAQAENLPAAAFAARYPTRTELLRHALQLDLERQKLDHVRLYQVFPSAVERLFGLIGYSITDLAATSPQYLADLRQHAPAWELLQDHLAAYSSPQLQQLLNDGIRQGLFRSDINIQLVTIIIVQQLGIVLTPNIFPPMASSAEIFRSVFLYYIRGLCTDEGARQAAGHFARM
;
A
#
# COMPACT_ATOMS: atom_id res chain seq x y z
N MET A 1 -14.93 8.71 26.77
CA MET A 1 -14.72 9.67 25.67
C MET A 1 -13.48 9.23 24.93
N ALA A 2 -13.62 8.61 23.75
CA ALA A 2 -12.46 8.21 22.95
C ALA A 2 -11.83 9.49 22.38
N THR A 3 -10.66 9.86 22.88
CA THR A 3 -9.82 10.92 22.31
C THR A 3 -9.58 10.60 20.83
N ALA A 4 -10.02 11.47 19.93
CA ALA A 4 -9.86 11.27 18.50
C ALA A 4 -8.37 11.25 18.15
N THR A 5 -7.81 10.07 17.86
CA THR A 5 -6.47 9.92 17.29
C THR A 5 -6.47 10.61 15.92
N ALA A 6 -5.56 11.56 15.71
CA ALA A 6 -5.37 12.22 14.43
C ALA A 6 -5.11 11.20 13.31
N PRO A 7 -5.53 11.46 12.05
CA PRO A 7 -5.23 10.56 10.94
C PRO A 7 -3.72 10.37 10.82
N PHE A 8 -3.28 9.13 10.60
CA PHE A 8 -1.86 8.84 10.38
C PHE A 8 -1.40 9.54 9.11
N LEU A 9 -0.30 10.28 9.18
CA LEU A 9 0.29 10.98 8.05
C LEU A 9 1.46 10.16 7.49
N PRO A 10 1.35 9.62 6.26
CA PRO A 10 2.44 8.92 5.58
C PRO A 10 3.66 9.82 5.40
N THR A 11 4.85 9.23 5.43
CA THR A 11 6.06 9.92 4.97
C THR A 11 5.93 10.16 3.46
N PRO A 12 6.24 11.36 2.93
CA PRO A 12 6.16 11.59 1.49
C PRO A 12 7.16 10.69 0.73
N PRO A 13 6.79 10.16 -0.46
CA PRO A 13 7.73 9.46 -1.33
C PRO A 13 8.85 10.39 -1.84
N ALA A 14 9.94 9.81 -2.31
CA ALA A 14 10.98 10.56 -3.04
C ALA A 14 10.38 11.26 -4.28
N ALA A 15 10.93 12.41 -4.66
CA ALA A 15 10.42 13.21 -5.78
C ALA A 15 10.31 12.40 -7.09
N THR A 16 11.28 11.53 -7.35
CA THR A 16 11.26 10.62 -8.50
C THR A 16 10.07 9.66 -8.46
N MET A 17 9.79 9.05 -7.30
CA MET A 17 8.63 8.17 -7.13
C MET A 17 7.32 8.95 -7.31
N VAL A 18 7.24 10.20 -6.84
CA VAL A 18 6.07 11.06 -7.07
C VAL A 18 5.84 11.26 -8.57
N LEU A 19 6.87 11.60 -9.35
CA LEU A 19 6.76 11.76 -10.80
C LEU A 19 6.29 10.46 -11.48
N LEU A 20 6.92 9.33 -11.15
CA LEU A 20 6.56 8.02 -11.73
C LEU A 20 5.11 7.64 -11.40
N ARG A 21 4.67 7.79 -10.15
CA ARG A 21 3.30 7.47 -9.73
C ARG A 21 2.27 8.34 -10.45
N GLN A 22 2.53 9.63 -10.62
CA GLN A 22 1.57 10.56 -11.21
C GLN A 22 1.50 10.47 -12.73
N GLN A 23 2.63 10.26 -13.41
CA GLN A 23 2.72 10.37 -14.87
C GLN A 23 2.91 9.03 -15.58
N GLY A 24 3.16 7.95 -14.83
CA GLY A 24 3.68 6.70 -15.39
C GLY A 24 5.20 6.73 -15.55
N VAL A 25 5.76 5.62 -16.02
CA VAL A 25 7.21 5.38 -16.06
C VAL A 25 7.85 5.99 -17.32
N ALA A 26 7.10 5.98 -18.42
CA ALA A 26 7.59 6.45 -19.73
C ALA A 26 7.50 7.98 -19.91
N ALA A 27 6.49 8.63 -19.35
CA ALA A 27 6.18 10.03 -19.64
C ALA A 27 7.18 11.07 -19.07
N PRO A 28 7.72 10.94 -17.84
CA PRO A 28 8.63 11.95 -17.29
C PRO A 28 9.90 12.12 -18.13
N SER A 29 10.30 13.37 -18.40
CA SER A 29 11.53 13.63 -19.15
C SER A 29 12.78 13.24 -18.34
N GLU A 30 13.89 12.95 -19.02
CA GLU A 30 15.15 12.67 -18.31
C GLU A 30 15.62 13.88 -17.49
N THR A 31 15.35 15.10 -17.96
CA THR A 31 15.66 16.34 -17.24
C THR A 31 14.89 16.41 -15.92
N ASP A 32 13.57 16.14 -15.94
CA ASP A 32 12.74 16.17 -14.73
C ASP A 32 13.18 15.11 -13.72
N LEU A 33 13.52 13.90 -14.21
CA LEU A 33 13.98 12.81 -13.36
C LEU A 33 15.38 13.05 -12.78
N ALA A 34 16.30 13.59 -13.57
CA ALA A 34 17.62 13.98 -13.09
C ALA A 34 17.52 15.07 -12.01
N GLN A 35 16.63 16.06 -12.21
CA GLN A 35 16.35 17.07 -11.20
C GLN A 35 15.73 16.47 -9.93
N ALA A 36 14.78 15.53 -10.06
CA ALA A 36 14.15 14.86 -8.93
C ALA A 36 15.13 14.00 -8.10
N GLU A 37 16.13 13.41 -8.75
CA GLU A 37 17.24 12.69 -8.09
C GLU A 37 18.33 13.64 -7.55
N ASN A 38 18.26 14.95 -7.83
CA ASN A 38 19.31 15.93 -7.58
C ASN A 38 20.66 15.55 -8.22
N LEU A 39 20.63 15.08 -9.47
CA LEU A 39 21.81 14.64 -10.22
C LEU A 39 22.00 15.47 -11.50
N PRO A 40 23.25 15.78 -11.89
CA PRO A 40 23.54 16.23 -13.25
C PRO A 40 23.13 15.17 -14.28
N ALA A 41 22.71 15.60 -15.48
CA ALA A 41 22.21 14.69 -16.53
C ALA A 41 23.16 13.52 -16.84
N ALA A 42 24.46 13.78 -16.96
CA ALA A 42 25.45 12.74 -17.23
C ALA A 42 25.56 11.71 -16.08
N ALA A 43 25.46 12.16 -14.82
CA ALA A 43 25.50 11.28 -13.65
C ALA A 43 24.21 10.47 -13.52
N PHE A 44 23.05 11.09 -13.83
CA PHE A 44 21.77 10.40 -13.89
C PHE A 44 21.78 9.28 -14.94
N ALA A 45 22.19 9.59 -16.17
CA ALA A 45 22.27 8.60 -17.26
C ALA A 45 23.25 7.46 -16.94
N ALA A 46 24.37 7.77 -16.27
CA ALA A 46 25.32 6.75 -15.83
C ALA A 46 24.78 5.87 -14.69
N ARG A 47 23.97 6.44 -13.77
CA ARG A 47 23.39 5.70 -12.65
C ARG A 47 22.18 4.86 -13.05
N TYR A 48 21.37 5.36 -13.97
CA TYR A 48 20.15 4.70 -14.44
C TYR A 48 20.16 4.60 -15.97
N PRO A 49 20.92 3.63 -16.54
CA PRO A 49 20.96 3.42 -17.98
C PRO A 49 19.59 3.10 -18.60
N THR A 50 18.68 2.52 -17.80
CA THR A 50 17.34 2.16 -18.25
C THR A 50 16.24 2.63 -17.30
N ARG A 51 15.03 2.85 -17.85
CA ARG A 51 13.83 3.15 -17.04
C ARG A 51 13.48 2.03 -16.07
N THR A 52 13.74 0.79 -16.44
CA THR A 52 13.56 -0.37 -15.55
C THR A 52 14.43 -0.28 -14.31
N GLU A 53 15.70 0.11 -14.45
CA GLU A 53 16.62 0.27 -13.31
C GLU A 53 16.22 1.43 -12.40
N LEU A 54 15.82 2.56 -12.99
CA LEU A 54 15.29 3.69 -12.24
C LEU A 54 14.04 3.28 -11.44
N LEU A 55 13.05 2.67 -12.11
CA LEU A 55 11.81 2.24 -11.49
C LEU A 55 12.08 1.25 -10.35
N ARG A 56 12.91 0.23 -10.58
CA ARG A 56 13.26 -0.77 -9.56
C ARG A 56 13.91 -0.12 -8.35
N HIS A 57 14.85 0.80 -8.56
CA HIS A 57 15.52 1.51 -7.47
C HIS A 57 14.56 2.43 -6.71
N ALA A 58 13.76 3.22 -7.42
CA ALA A 58 12.77 4.12 -6.80
C ALA A 58 11.72 3.31 -6.01
N LEU A 59 11.26 2.18 -6.55
CA LEU A 59 10.33 1.27 -5.88
C LEU A 59 10.95 0.67 -4.62
N GLN A 60 12.21 0.23 -4.66
CA GLN A 60 12.90 -0.27 -3.48
C GLN A 60 12.90 0.75 -2.34
N LEU A 61 13.27 2.00 -2.63
CA LEU A 61 13.29 3.07 -1.63
C LEU A 61 11.89 3.35 -1.07
N ASP A 62 10.88 3.34 -1.93
CA ASP A 62 9.50 3.56 -1.53
C ASP A 62 8.94 2.40 -0.67
N LEU A 63 9.29 1.15 -0.97
CA LEU A 63 8.93 0.01 -0.14
C LEU A 63 9.59 0.07 1.24
N GLU A 64 10.85 0.49 1.34
CA GLU A 64 11.50 0.70 2.64
C GLU A 64 10.86 1.85 3.43
N ARG A 65 10.48 2.95 2.77
CA ARG A 65 9.67 4.01 3.37
C ARG A 65 8.36 3.45 3.95
N GLN A 66 7.62 2.66 3.18
CA GLN A 66 6.37 2.06 3.63
C GLN A 66 6.55 1.18 4.87
N LYS A 67 7.62 0.38 4.93
CA LYS A 67 7.93 -0.42 6.13
C LYS A 67 8.09 0.45 7.38
N LEU A 68 8.82 1.56 7.27
CA LEU A 68 9.01 2.50 8.38
C LEU A 68 7.70 3.17 8.80
N ASP A 69 6.86 3.52 7.83
CA ASP A 69 5.52 4.07 8.11
C ASP A 69 4.62 3.05 8.81
N HIS A 70 4.64 1.78 8.41
CA HIS A 70 3.89 0.73 9.11
C HIS A 70 4.32 0.57 10.56
N VAL A 71 5.63 0.64 10.85
CA VAL A 71 6.15 0.61 12.22
C VAL A 71 5.60 1.79 13.03
N ARG A 72 5.65 3.01 12.47
CA ARG A 72 5.08 4.22 13.12
C ARG A 72 3.57 4.10 13.31
N LEU A 73 2.86 3.56 12.33
CA LEU A 73 1.42 3.34 12.38
C LEU A 73 1.04 2.42 13.54
N TYR A 74 1.81 1.36 13.78
CA TYR A 74 1.58 0.40 14.88
C TYR A 74 1.84 0.99 16.27
N GLN A 75 2.64 2.07 16.36
CA GLN A 75 2.83 2.84 17.58
C GLN A 75 1.66 3.78 17.88
N VAL A 76 0.94 4.22 16.85
CA VAL A 76 -0.22 5.11 16.96
C VAL A 76 -1.50 4.34 17.27
N PHE A 77 -1.69 3.18 16.64
CA PHE A 77 -2.90 2.37 16.81
C PHE A 77 -2.67 1.21 17.78
N PRO A 78 -3.36 1.17 18.94
CA PRO A 78 -3.09 0.20 19.98
C PRO A 78 -3.71 -1.18 19.71
N SER A 79 -4.88 -1.24 19.06
CA SER A 79 -5.60 -2.50 18.80
C SER A 79 -5.33 -3.07 17.41
N ALA A 80 -5.51 -4.38 17.26
CA ALA A 80 -5.32 -5.06 15.98
C ALA A 80 -6.29 -4.58 14.89
N VAL A 81 -7.54 -4.30 15.27
CA VAL A 81 -8.55 -3.74 14.36
C VAL A 81 -8.12 -2.36 13.88
N GLU A 82 -7.74 -1.45 14.77
CA GLU A 82 -7.35 -0.09 14.39
C GLU A 82 -6.09 -0.07 13.52
N ARG A 83 -5.13 -0.97 13.78
CA ARG A 83 -3.96 -1.15 12.92
C ARG A 83 -4.34 -1.61 11.52
N LEU A 84 -5.24 -2.60 11.40
CA LEU A 84 -5.68 -3.08 10.09
C LEU A 84 -6.38 -1.96 9.31
N PHE A 85 -7.29 -1.22 9.95
CA PHE A 85 -7.94 -0.06 9.30
C PHE A 85 -6.97 1.07 8.98
N GLY A 86 -6.00 1.32 9.85
CA GLY A 86 -4.92 2.26 9.61
C GLY A 86 -4.12 1.90 8.35
N LEU A 87 -3.77 0.62 8.17
CA LEU A 87 -3.10 0.13 6.96
C LEU A 87 -3.96 0.33 5.70
N ILE A 88 -5.27 0.07 5.76
CA ILE A 88 -6.17 0.35 4.63
C ILE A 88 -6.18 1.84 4.30
N GLY A 89 -6.33 2.71 5.31
CA GLY A 89 -6.34 4.16 5.12
C GLY A 89 -5.02 4.69 4.55
N TYR A 90 -3.91 4.12 5.01
CA TYR A 90 -2.58 4.36 4.45
C TYR A 90 -2.53 3.99 2.96
N SER A 91 -2.96 2.78 2.60
CA SER A 91 -2.98 2.31 1.21
C SER A 91 -3.92 3.11 0.31
N ILE A 92 -5.09 3.55 0.82
CA ILE A 92 -6.01 4.44 0.09
C ILE A 92 -5.32 5.76 -0.24
N THR A 93 -4.61 6.35 0.73
CA THR A 93 -3.90 7.61 0.55
C THR A 93 -2.79 7.46 -0.50
N ASP A 94 -2.00 6.39 -0.42
CA ASP A 94 -0.93 6.11 -1.38
C ASP A 94 -1.49 5.87 -2.81
N LEU A 95 -2.60 5.15 -2.92
CA LEU A 95 -3.26 4.87 -4.21
C LEU A 95 -3.96 6.09 -4.80
N ALA A 96 -4.48 7.01 -3.99
CA ALA A 96 -5.11 8.23 -4.47
C ALA A 96 -4.11 9.14 -5.23
N ALA A 97 -2.84 9.08 -4.85
CA ALA A 97 -1.75 9.79 -5.53
C ALA A 97 -1.09 8.98 -6.67
N THR A 98 -1.64 7.82 -7.03
CA THR A 98 -1.06 6.90 -8.00
C THR A 98 -1.96 6.77 -9.22
N SER A 99 -1.41 7.06 -10.40
CA SER A 99 -2.11 6.93 -11.67
C SER A 99 -2.31 5.45 -12.04
N PRO A 100 -3.43 5.10 -12.71
CA PRO A 100 -3.61 3.77 -13.28
C PRO A 100 -2.51 3.38 -14.28
N GLN A 101 -1.94 4.36 -15.00
CA GLN A 101 -0.84 4.13 -15.94
C GLN A 101 0.41 3.61 -15.23
N TYR A 102 0.79 4.18 -14.08
CA TYR A 102 1.92 3.67 -13.29
C TYR A 102 1.72 2.21 -12.87
N LEU A 103 0.50 1.82 -12.47
CA LEU A 103 0.20 0.43 -12.08
C LEU A 103 0.34 -0.53 -13.28
N ALA A 104 -0.08 -0.09 -14.47
CA ALA A 104 0.10 -0.85 -15.70
C ALA A 104 1.58 -0.98 -16.06
N ASP A 105 2.35 0.11 -16.01
CA ASP A 105 3.78 0.13 -16.30
C ASP A 105 4.55 -0.77 -15.32
N LEU A 106 4.26 -0.68 -14.02
CA LEU A 106 4.93 -1.47 -12.98
C LEU A 106 4.89 -2.97 -13.29
N ARG A 107 3.75 -3.47 -13.82
CA ARG A 107 3.61 -4.87 -14.24
C ARG A 107 4.42 -5.23 -15.48
N GLN A 108 4.65 -4.29 -16.39
CA GLN A 108 5.43 -4.51 -17.61
C GLN A 108 6.94 -4.56 -17.33
N HIS A 109 7.38 -3.91 -16.26
CA HIS A 109 8.78 -3.93 -15.82
C HIS A 109 9.02 -5.11 -14.85
N ALA A 110 9.28 -6.30 -15.39
CA ALA A 110 9.41 -7.55 -14.63
C ALA A 110 10.29 -7.45 -13.35
N PRO A 111 11.50 -6.85 -13.36
CA PRO A 111 12.31 -6.74 -12.15
C PRO A 111 11.69 -5.89 -11.04
N ALA A 112 10.89 -4.87 -11.39
CA ALA A 112 10.19 -4.05 -10.42
C ALA A 112 8.92 -4.76 -9.91
N TRP A 113 8.22 -5.48 -10.79
CA TRP A 113 7.08 -6.30 -10.41
C TRP A 113 7.47 -7.43 -9.45
N GLU A 114 8.54 -8.16 -9.76
CA GLU A 114 9.10 -9.21 -8.90
C GLU A 114 9.48 -8.65 -7.53
N LEU A 115 10.14 -7.49 -7.48
CA LEU A 115 10.46 -6.82 -6.22
C LEU A 115 9.21 -6.54 -5.36
N LEU A 116 8.11 -6.10 -5.98
CA LEU A 116 6.85 -5.89 -5.26
C LEU A 116 6.28 -7.23 -4.75
N GLN A 117 6.28 -8.28 -5.58
CA GLN A 117 5.78 -9.61 -5.18
C GLN A 117 6.58 -10.17 -4.01
N ASP A 118 7.90 -10.08 -4.07
CA ASP A 118 8.81 -10.50 -2.99
C ASP A 118 8.54 -9.71 -1.72
N HIS A 119 8.31 -8.40 -1.82
CA HIS A 119 7.93 -7.59 -0.66
C HIS A 119 6.59 -8.02 -0.04
N LEU A 120 5.58 -8.32 -0.87
CA LEU A 120 4.28 -8.80 -0.39
C LEU A 120 4.40 -10.16 0.31
N ALA A 121 5.23 -11.05 -0.23
CA ALA A 121 5.46 -12.38 0.32
C ALA A 121 6.32 -12.35 1.60
N ALA A 122 7.48 -11.69 1.54
CA ALA A 122 8.49 -11.74 2.60
C ALA A 122 8.24 -10.77 3.76
N TYR A 123 7.54 -9.65 3.51
CA TYR A 123 7.26 -8.65 4.53
C TYR A 123 5.76 -8.54 4.84
N SER A 124 4.91 -8.26 3.85
CA SER A 124 3.51 -7.92 4.13
C SER A 124 2.71 -9.11 4.67
N SER A 125 2.91 -10.31 4.11
CA SER A 125 2.17 -11.51 4.52
C SER A 125 2.45 -11.91 5.98
N PRO A 126 3.70 -12.01 6.45
CA PRO A 126 3.98 -12.27 7.87
C PRO A 126 3.40 -11.22 8.81
N GLN A 127 3.49 -9.93 8.46
CA GLN A 127 2.93 -8.84 9.27
C GLN A 127 1.42 -8.96 9.42
N LEU A 128 0.73 -9.30 8.33
CA LEU A 128 -0.71 -9.49 8.33
C LEU A 128 -1.13 -10.73 9.11
N GLN A 129 -0.42 -11.85 8.98
CA GLN A 129 -0.68 -13.06 9.77
C GLN A 129 -0.56 -12.77 11.28
N GLN A 130 0.49 -12.07 11.69
CA GLN A 130 0.68 -11.68 13.08
C GLN A 130 -0.45 -10.76 13.55
N LEU A 131 -0.82 -9.75 12.76
CA LEU A 131 -1.91 -8.84 13.08
C LEU A 131 -3.25 -9.56 13.28
N LEU A 132 -3.58 -10.51 12.39
CA LEU A 132 -4.79 -11.32 12.49
C LEU A 132 -4.77 -12.19 13.76
N ASN A 133 -3.65 -12.85 14.06
CA ASN A 133 -3.49 -13.64 15.27
C ASN A 133 -3.64 -12.78 16.54
N ASP A 134 -3.04 -11.59 16.57
CA ASP A 134 -3.17 -10.65 17.68
C ASP A 134 -4.63 -10.20 17.87
N GLY A 135 -5.35 -9.91 16.78
CA GLY A 135 -6.75 -9.53 16.86
C GLY A 135 -7.68 -10.67 17.30
N ILE A 136 -7.38 -11.93 16.97
CA ILE A 136 -8.09 -13.09 17.53
C ILE A 136 -7.84 -13.19 19.04
N ARG A 137 -6.58 -13.05 19.49
CA ARG A 137 -6.23 -13.07 20.92
C ARG A 137 -6.89 -11.94 21.70
N GLN A 138 -7.07 -10.78 21.07
CA GLN A 138 -7.79 -9.63 21.64
C GLN A 138 -9.32 -9.79 21.58
N GLY A 139 -9.86 -10.82 20.94
CA GLY A 139 -11.30 -11.01 20.74
C GLY A 139 -11.95 -10.07 19.72
N LEU A 140 -11.13 -9.41 18.88
CA LEU A 140 -11.57 -8.40 17.92
C LEU A 140 -11.78 -8.96 16.51
N PHE A 141 -11.06 -10.02 16.17
CA PHE A 141 -11.31 -10.82 14.96
C PHE A 141 -11.90 -12.17 15.33
N ARG A 142 -12.70 -12.72 14.42
CA ARG A 142 -13.35 -14.02 14.62
C ARG A 142 -12.31 -15.13 14.77
N SER A 143 -12.51 -16.00 15.77
CA SER A 143 -11.57 -17.10 16.06
C SER A 143 -11.71 -18.30 15.13
N ASP A 144 -12.75 -18.36 14.29
CA ASP A 144 -13.03 -19.46 13.38
C ASP A 144 -12.40 -19.29 11.99
N ILE A 145 -11.64 -18.22 11.77
CA ILE A 145 -10.98 -17.96 10.48
C ILE A 145 -9.70 -18.78 10.34
N ASN A 146 -9.43 -19.25 9.11
CA ASN A 146 -8.12 -19.77 8.75
C ASN A 146 -7.18 -18.59 8.43
N ILE A 147 -6.31 -18.22 9.37
CA ILE A 147 -5.40 -17.06 9.23
C ILE A 147 -4.58 -17.13 7.94
N GLN A 148 -4.02 -18.30 7.61
CA GLN A 148 -3.18 -18.46 6.41
C GLN A 148 -3.99 -18.17 5.14
N LEU A 149 -5.19 -18.74 5.03
CA LEU A 149 -6.04 -18.53 3.87
C LEU A 149 -6.52 -17.08 3.78
N VAL A 150 -6.90 -16.47 4.91
CA VAL A 150 -7.31 -15.06 4.97
C VAL A 150 -6.16 -14.14 4.52
N THR A 151 -4.93 -14.36 4.99
CA THR A 151 -3.77 -13.60 4.53
C THR A 151 -3.58 -13.73 3.03
N ILE A 152 -3.64 -14.94 2.48
CA ILE A 152 -3.54 -15.15 1.03
C ILE A 152 -4.62 -14.37 0.30
N ILE A 153 -5.88 -14.43 0.74
CA ILE A 153 -7.00 -13.71 0.12
C ILE A 153 -6.76 -12.20 0.12
N ILE A 154 -6.33 -11.61 1.24
CA ILE A 154 -6.06 -10.17 1.33
C ILE A 154 -4.94 -9.74 0.38
N VAL A 155 -3.86 -10.54 0.26
CA VAL A 155 -2.77 -10.26 -0.69
C VAL A 155 -3.25 -10.40 -2.14
N GLN A 156 -4.07 -11.41 -2.44
CA GLN A 156 -4.64 -11.57 -3.79
C GLN A 156 -5.60 -10.43 -4.13
N GLN A 157 -6.39 -9.94 -3.18
CA GLN A 157 -7.24 -8.76 -3.35
C GLN A 157 -6.43 -7.53 -3.75
N LEU A 158 -5.25 -7.31 -3.15
CA LEU A 158 -4.34 -6.25 -3.59
C LEU A 158 -3.90 -6.48 -5.04
N GLY A 159 -3.56 -7.72 -5.38
CA GLY A 159 -3.22 -8.12 -6.75
C GLY A 159 -4.31 -7.73 -7.76
N ILE A 160 -5.59 -7.95 -7.43
CA ILE A 160 -6.75 -7.57 -8.24
C ILE A 160 -6.79 -6.06 -8.46
N VAL A 161 -6.65 -5.25 -7.39
CA VAL A 161 -6.65 -3.78 -7.48
C VAL A 161 -5.52 -3.26 -8.36
N LEU A 162 -4.33 -3.87 -8.26
CA LEU A 162 -3.17 -3.46 -9.04
C LEU A 162 -3.26 -3.91 -10.51
N THR A 163 -4.21 -4.78 -10.87
CA THR A 163 -4.28 -5.35 -12.23
C THR A 163 -5.05 -4.41 -13.14
N PRO A 164 -4.42 -3.93 -14.23
CA PRO A 164 -5.11 -3.05 -15.16
C PRO A 164 -6.29 -3.76 -15.81
N ASN A 165 -7.34 -3.00 -16.12
CA ASN A 165 -8.53 -3.46 -16.85
C ASN A 165 -9.38 -4.55 -16.19
N ILE A 166 -9.15 -4.89 -14.91
CA ILE A 166 -10.10 -5.74 -14.16
C ILE A 166 -11.40 -4.99 -13.92
N PHE A 167 -11.28 -3.74 -13.51
CA PHE A 167 -12.42 -2.89 -13.24
C PHE A 167 -12.66 -1.94 -14.42
N PRO A 168 -13.92 -1.68 -14.78
CA PRO A 168 -14.25 -0.61 -15.71
C PRO A 168 -13.78 0.76 -15.18
N PRO A 169 -13.51 1.75 -16.06
CA PRO A 169 -13.01 3.07 -15.67
C PRO A 169 -14.13 3.95 -15.07
N MET A 170 -14.83 3.43 -14.07
CA MET A 170 -15.94 4.08 -13.38
C MET A 170 -15.55 4.65 -12.01
N ALA A 171 -14.38 4.28 -11.49
CA ALA A 171 -13.91 4.64 -10.16
C ALA A 171 -12.38 4.76 -10.13
N SER A 172 -11.87 5.53 -9.19
CA SER A 172 -10.44 5.65 -8.90
C SER A 172 -9.87 4.36 -8.28
N SER A 173 -8.55 4.16 -8.40
CA SER A 173 -7.85 3.03 -7.75
C SER A 173 -8.09 3.00 -6.23
N ALA A 174 -8.18 4.17 -5.60
CA ALA A 174 -8.46 4.32 -4.18
C ALA A 174 -9.89 3.85 -3.80
N GLU A 175 -10.90 4.21 -4.59
CA GLU A 175 -12.28 3.78 -4.37
C GLU A 175 -12.47 2.28 -4.61
N ILE A 176 -11.83 1.74 -5.65
CA ILE A 176 -11.79 0.30 -5.93
C ILE A 176 -11.15 -0.43 -4.75
N PHE A 177 -9.97 0.03 -4.31
CA PHE A 177 -9.28 -0.55 -3.16
C PHE A 177 -10.15 -0.54 -1.90
N ARG A 178 -10.74 0.62 -1.56
CA ARG A 178 -11.68 0.72 -0.44
C ARG A 178 -12.78 -0.33 -0.58
N SER A 179 -13.44 -0.40 -1.73
CA SER A 179 -14.60 -1.28 -1.94
C SER A 179 -14.25 -2.76 -1.84
N VAL A 180 -13.09 -3.17 -2.35
CA VAL A 180 -12.61 -4.57 -2.29
C VAL A 180 -12.33 -5.01 -0.85
N PHE A 181 -11.70 -4.14 -0.05
CA PHE A 181 -11.23 -4.52 1.30
C PHE A 181 -12.26 -4.26 2.40
N LEU A 182 -13.08 -3.21 2.28
CA LEU A 182 -14.01 -2.74 3.31
C LEU A 182 -14.95 -3.86 3.81
N TYR A 183 -15.65 -4.51 2.89
CA TYR A 183 -16.64 -5.54 3.23
C TYR A 183 -15.97 -6.80 3.75
N TYR A 184 -14.83 -7.18 3.17
CA TYR A 184 -14.09 -8.36 3.56
C TYR A 184 -13.60 -8.23 5.01
N ILE A 185 -12.96 -7.10 5.33
CA ILE A 185 -12.39 -6.87 6.67
C ILE A 185 -13.48 -6.69 7.72
N ARG A 186 -14.60 -6.05 7.36
CA ARG A 186 -15.77 -6.01 8.25
C ARG A 186 -16.29 -7.42 8.58
N GLY A 187 -16.25 -8.36 7.63
CA GLY A 187 -16.61 -9.75 7.84
C GLY A 187 -15.66 -10.54 8.74
N LEU A 188 -14.41 -10.09 8.91
CA LEU A 188 -13.43 -10.68 9.82
C LEU A 188 -13.61 -10.24 11.28
N CYS A 189 -14.27 -9.10 11.50
CA CYS A 189 -14.44 -8.53 12.83
C CYS A 189 -15.51 -9.28 13.65
N THR A 190 -15.31 -9.37 14.96
CA THR A 190 -16.39 -9.63 15.92
C THR A 190 -17.27 -8.39 16.08
N ASP A 191 -18.38 -8.48 16.81
CA ASP A 191 -19.20 -7.30 17.12
C ASP A 191 -18.42 -6.23 17.90
N GLU A 192 -17.54 -6.66 18.82
CA GLU A 192 -16.62 -5.77 19.53
C GLU A 192 -15.64 -5.10 18.57
N GLY A 193 -14.96 -5.89 17.73
CA GLY A 193 -14.04 -5.37 16.72
C GLY A 193 -14.71 -4.38 15.77
N ALA A 194 -15.91 -4.70 15.29
CA ALA A 194 -16.69 -3.84 14.40
C ALA A 194 -17.09 -2.52 15.08
N ARG A 195 -17.37 -2.53 16.39
CA ARG A 195 -17.68 -1.33 17.17
C ARG A 195 -16.46 -0.44 17.34
N GLN A 196 -15.29 -1.02 17.63
CA GLN A 196 -14.03 -0.28 17.70
C GLN A 196 -13.66 0.31 16.33
N ALA A 197 -13.89 -0.44 15.26
CA ALA A 197 -13.65 -0.01 13.89
C ALA A 197 -14.58 1.11 13.41
N ALA A 198 -15.83 1.18 13.90
CA ALA A 198 -16.85 2.14 13.45
C ALA A 198 -16.37 3.60 13.48
N GLY A 199 -15.56 3.95 14.47
CA GLY A 199 -14.97 5.28 14.59
C GLY A 199 -13.95 5.61 13.49
N HIS A 200 -13.28 4.61 12.91
CA HIS A 200 -12.32 4.77 11.82
C HIS A 200 -13.00 4.73 10.45
N PHE A 201 -13.99 3.85 10.27
CA PHE A 201 -14.79 3.74 9.05
C PHE A 201 -15.49 5.05 8.63
N ALA A 202 -16.00 5.81 9.60
CA ALA A 202 -16.71 7.07 9.30
C ALA A 202 -15.78 8.18 8.79
N ARG A 203 -14.46 8.02 8.95
CA ARG A 203 -13.44 9.03 8.63
C ARG A 203 -12.60 8.70 7.40
N MET A 204 -12.61 7.44 6.97
CA MET A 204 -12.05 7.01 5.69
C MET A 204 -13.03 7.28 4.58
#